data_AF-A0A7J9L3I3-F1
#
_entry.id   AF-A0A7J9L3I3-F1
#
_cell.length_a   1.000
_cell.length_b   1.000
_cell.length_c   1.000
_cell.angle_alpha   90.00
_cell.angle_beta   90.00
_cell.angle_gamma   90.00
#
_symmetry.space_group_name_H-M   'P 1'
#
loop_
_entity.id
_entity.type
_entity.pdbx_description
1 polymer ?
#
loop_
_entity_poly.entity_id
_entity_poly.type
_entity_poly.pdbx_seq_one_letter_code
_entity_poly.pdbx_strand_id
1 'polypeptide(L)'
;MVKGTAYENMNQVEGQENLFGTLLSENVIGVIHDHYITFYLDMDIDGSDNSFVNVNIKRQETSPGESPRKSYLKAVRNVAKTEKDAQIQLKLYDPSEFHVINPTKKTRVGNPVGYKVVPGGTAASLLDHEDPPQKRGAFTNNQIWVTPYNRSEQWAGGLFVYQSHGEDTLDVWSERDRPIENKDIVVWYTLGFHHIPCQEDFPIMPTVSSSFDLKPVNFFESNPILRAPPYFEKDLPVCRPAYSA
;
A
#
# COMPACT_ATOMS: atom_id res chain seq x y z
N MET A 1 15.67 17.30 -0.36
CA MET A 1 16.71 17.47 0.68
C MET A 1 18.02 17.79 -0.03
N VAL A 2 18.74 18.85 0.37
CA VAL A 2 20.01 19.23 -0.27
C VAL A 2 21.12 19.43 0.77
N LYS A 3 22.37 19.21 0.37
CA LYS A 3 23.58 19.54 1.14
C LYS A 3 24.57 20.33 0.27
N GLY A 4 25.38 21.16 0.90
CA GLY A 4 26.45 21.89 0.23
C GLY A 4 27.62 20.97 -0.16
N THR A 5 28.34 21.33 -1.22
CA THR A 5 29.60 20.69 -1.63
C THR A 5 30.58 21.71 -2.22
N ALA A 6 31.86 21.38 -2.26
CA ALA A 6 32.87 22.18 -2.96
C ALA A 6 32.81 22.02 -4.49
N TYR A 7 32.12 21.00 -4.99
CA TYR A 7 32.01 20.74 -6.43
C TYR A 7 31.03 21.69 -7.12
N GLU A 8 31.48 22.32 -8.18
CA GLU A 8 30.70 23.11 -9.14
C GLU A 8 30.30 22.26 -10.36
N ASN A 9 31.09 21.24 -10.69
CA ASN A 9 30.87 20.39 -11.86
C ASN A 9 31.23 18.93 -11.59
N MET A 10 30.53 17.98 -12.24
CA MET A 10 30.82 16.54 -12.11
C MET A 10 32.24 16.16 -12.54
N ASN A 11 32.90 16.93 -13.41
CA ASN A 11 34.30 16.71 -13.79
C ASN A 11 35.29 16.93 -12.64
N GLN A 12 34.87 17.60 -11.56
CA GLN A 12 35.68 17.82 -10.36
C GLN A 12 35.54 16.69 -9.34
N VAL A 13 34.55 15.80 -9.53
CA VAL A 13 34.32 14.64 -8.67
C VAL A 13 35.29 13.55 -9.10
N GLU A 14 36.22 13.20 -8.21
CA GLU A 14 37.26 12.21 -8.52
C GLU A 14 36.71 10.78 -8.38
N GLY A 15 36.82 9.97 -9.45
CA GLY A 15 36.66 8.50 -9.37
C GLY A 15 35.40 7.98 -8.66
N GLN A 16 35.58 6.96 -7.79
CA GLN A 16 34.53 6.28 -7.02
C GLN A 16 33.97 7.08 -5.84
N GLU A 17 34.18 8.40 -5.79
CA GLU A 17 33.68 9.21 -4.69
C GLU A 17 32.15 9.13 -4.59
N ASN A 18 31.67 8.61 -3.45
CA ASN A 18 30.24 8.46 -3.22
C ASN A 18 29.66 9.79 -2.72
N LEU A 19 28.96 10.50 -3.61
CA LEU A 19 28.28 11.74 -3.27
C LEU A 19 27.03 11.51 -2.39
N PHE A 20 26.55 10.26 -2.31
CA PHE A 20 25.27 9.88 -1.68
C PHE A 20 24.09 10.67 -2.23
N GLY A 21 24.16 11.03 -3.52
CA GLY A 21 23.27 12.01 -4.15
C GLY A 21 23.71 12.44 -5.55
N THR A 22 22.90 13.30 -6.15
CA THR A 22 23.15 13.90 -7.47
C THR A 22 23.62 15.35 -7.28
N LEU A 23 24.66 15.79 -8.00
CA LEU A 23 25.00 17.21 -8.08
C LEU A 23 23.93 17.94 -8.91
N LEU A 24 23.09 18.74 -8.25
CA LEU A 24 21.91 19.38 -8.86
C LEU A 24 22.24 20.73 -9.49
N SER A 25 23.14 21.46 -8.84
CA SER A 25 23.64 22.77 -9.23
C SER A 25 25.04 22.95 -8.68
N GLU A 26 25.70 24.05 -9.04
CA GLU A 26 27.00 24.42 -8.47
C GLU A 26 26.91 24.40 -6.93
N ASN A 27 27.81 23.68 -6.29
CA ASN A 27 27.91 23.53 -4.84
C ASN A 27 26.71 22.86 -4.14
N VAL A 28 25.79 22.22 -4.87
CA VAL A 28 24.56 21.65 -4.30
C VAL A 28 24.37 20.18 -4.70
N ILE A 29 24.37 19.29 -3.70
CA ILE A 29 24.01 17.87 -3.87
C ILE A 29 22.61 17.61 -3.32
N GLY A 30 21.77 16.99 -4.14
CA GLY A 30 20.51 16.39 -3.72
C GLY A 30 20.77 15.03 -3.10
N VAL A 31 20.53 14.89 -1.79
CA VAL A 31 20.80 13.66 -1.04
C VAL A 31 19.74 12.61 -1.36
N ILE A 32 20.13 11.36 -1.59
CA ILE A 32 19.19 10.23 -1.76
C ILE A 32 18.42 10.05 -0.46
N HIS A 33 17.10 9.95 -0.54
CA HIS A 33 16.23 9.80 0.63
C HIS A 33 14.93 9.11 0.24
N ASP A 34 14.21 8.63 1.26
CA ASP A 34 12.93 7.97 1.10
C ASP A 34 11.81 8.79 1.72
N HIS A 35 10.59 8.54 1.25
CA HIS A 35 9.37 9.06 1.82
C HIS A 35 8.46 7.89 2.14
N TYR A 36 7.98 7.80 3.38
CA TYR A 36 6.99 6.82 3.81
C TYR A 36 5.87 7.50 4.59
N ILE A 37 4.63 7.13 4.28
CA ILE A 37 3.40 7.62 4.91
C ILE A 37 2.58 6.39 5.28
N THR A 38 2.22 6.27 6.56
CA THR A 38 1.37 5.18 7.05
C THR A 38 -0.01 5.71 7.40
N PHE A 39 -1.03 5.13 6.78
CA PHE A 39 -2.44 5.45 6.98
C PHE A 39 -3.02 4.55 8.06
N TYR A 40 -3.70 5.15 9.04
CA TYR A 40 -4.56 4.47 10.00
C TYR A 40 -5.97 4.37 9.39
N LEU A 41 -6.42 3.15 9.08
CA LEU A 41 -7.69 2.87 8.45
C LEU A 41 -8.53 1.98 9.37
N ASP A 42 -9.23 2.61 10.30
CA ASP A 42 -10.25 1.99 11.14
C ASP A 42 -11.50 1.75 10.29
N MET A 43 -11.67 0.53 9.79
CA MET A 43 -12.67 0.21 8.78
C MET A 43 -13.79 -0.65 9.34
N ASP A 44 -14.93 -0.03 9.63
CA ASP A 44 -16.17 -0.70 10.05
C ASP A 44 -17.05 -1.07 8.85
N ILE A 45 -16.71 -2.16 8.15
CA ILE A 45 -17.49 -2.65 7.01
C ILE A 45 -18.84 -3.20 7.51
N ASP A 46 -19.93 -2.45 7.30
CA ASP A 46 -21.28 -2.82 7.73
C ASP A 46 -21.38 -3.26 9.22
N GLY A 47 -20.53 -2.66 10.05
CA GLY A 47 -20.34 -2.99 11.47
C GLY A 47 -18.88 -3.30 11.80
N SER A 48 -18.57 -3.39 13.10
CA SER A 48 -17.20 -3.52 13.59
C SER A 48 -16.64 -4.95 13.54
N ASP A 49 -17.48 -5.99 13.53
CA ASP A 49 -16.98 -7.38 13.48
C ASP A 49 -16.50 -7.71 12.06
N ASN A 50 -15.23 -7.51 11.80
CA ASN A 50 -14.61 -7.63 10.49
C ASN A 50 -13.45 -8.64 10.49
N SER A 51 -13.06 -9.07 9.29
CA SER A 51 -11.90 -9.94 9.08
C SER A 51 -11.07 -9.43 7.91
N PHE A 52 -9.75 -9.50 8.06
CA PHE A 52 -8.82 -9.30 6.96
C PHE A 52 -8.62 -10.60 6.18
N VAL A 53 -8.66 -10.51 4.85
CA VAL A 53 -8.49 -11.66 3.95
C VAL A 53 -7.42 -11.34 2.91
N ASN A 54 -6.34 -12.12 2.97
CA ASN A 54 -5.30 -12.12 1.95
C ASN A 54 -5.70 -13.09 0.83
N VAL A 55 -6.04 -12.55 -0.34
CA VAL A 55 -6.47 -13.33 -1.51
C VAL A 55 -5.29 -13.51 -2.45
N ASN A 56 -4.52 -14.58 -2.26
CA ASN A 56 -3.38 -14.88 -3.10
C ASN A 56 -3.81 -15.32 -4.50
N ILE A 57 -3.16 -14.78 -5.52
CA ILE A 57 -3.36 -15.18 -6.91
C ILE A 57 -2.23 -16.12 -7.29
N LYS A 58 -2.53 -17.41 -7.40
CA LYS A 58 -1.56 -18.47 -7.66
C LYS A 58 -1.73 -19.05 -9.05
N ARG A 59 -0.62 -19.46 -9.65
CA ARG A 59 -0.62 -20.33 -10.83
C ARG A 59 -0.96 -21.75 -10.39
N GLN A 60 -1.99 -22.34 -11.00
CA GLN A 60 -2.31 -23.75 -10.87
C GLN A 60 -1.96 -24.46 -12.17
N GLU A 61 -1.03 -25.42 -12.09
CA GLU A 61 -0.68 -26.28 -13.22
C GLU A 61 -1.79 -27.31 -13.47
N THR A 62 -1.98 -27.67 -14.73
CA THR A 62 -2.93 -28.71 -15.16
C THR A 62 -2.25 -30.07 -15.17
N SER A 63 -3.02 -31.13 -14.89
CA SER A 63 -2.50 -32.49 -15.02
C SER A 63 -2.35 -32.89 -16.50
N PRO A 64 -1.42 -33.80 -16.86
CA PRO A 64 -1.32 -34.30 -18.23
C PRO A 64 -2.65 -34.87 -18.75
N GLY A 65 -3.09 -34.39 -19.91
CA GLY A 65 -4.33 -34.83 -20.56
C GLY A 65 -5.62 -34.16 -20.07
N GLU A 66 -5.56 -33.35 -19.01
CA GLU A 66 -6.74 -32.62 -18.48
C GLU A 66 -7.11 -31.41 -19.36
N SER A 67 -6.10 -30.71 -19.89
CA SER A 67 -6.30 -29.53 -20.73
C SER A 67 -5.14 -29.36 -21.74
N PRO A 68 -5.38 -28.77 -22.92
CA PRO A 68 -4.31 -28.29 -23.79
C PRO A 68 -3.51 -27.13 -23.17
N ARG A 69 -4.10 -26.40 -22.23
CA ARG A 69 -3.41 -25.37 -21.44
C ARG A 69 -2.53 -26.04 -20.40
N LYS A 70 -1.35 -25.48 -20.12
CA LYS A 70 -0.45 -25.97 -19.06
C LYS A 70 -0.84 -25.50 -17.66
N SER A 71 -1.52 -24.35 -17.56
CA SER A 71 -1.88 -23.74 -16.28
C SER A 71 -2.95 -22.67 -16.40
N TYR A 72 -3.50 -22.28 -15.25
CA TYR A 72 -4.49 -21.22 -15.06
C TYR A 72 -4.25 -20.45 -13.75
N LEU A 73 -4.99 -19.36 -13.56
CA LEU A 73 -4.95 -18.56 -12.33
C LEU A 73 -5.99 -19.07 -11.33
N LYS A 74 -5.59 -19.18 -10.06
CA LYS A 74 -6.42 -19.58 -8.94
C LYS A 74 -6.32 -18.55 -7.84
N ALA A 75 -7.47 -18.09 -7.34
CA ALA A 75 -7.52 -17.30 -6.11
C ALA A 75 -7.58 -18.24 -4.89
N VAL A 76 -6.72 -18.01 -3.90
CA VAL A 76 -6.71 -18.70 -2.61
C VAL A 76 -6.97 -17.65 -1.53
N ARG A 77 -8.10 -17.77 -0.83
CA ARG A 77 -8.51 -16.83 0.21
C ARG A 77 -8.02 -17.33 1.56
N ASN A 78 -7.17 -16.55 2.22
CA ASN A 78 -6.67 -16.83 3.56
C ASN A 78 -7.18 -15.75 4.51
N VAL A 79 -8.01 -16.14 5.48
CA VAL A 79 -8.48 -15.24 6.54
C VAL A 79 -7.37 -15.16 7.58
N ALA A 80 -6.87 -13.95 7.84
CA ALA A 80 -5.85 -13.72 8.86
C ALA A 80 -6.49 -13.87 10.25
N LYS A 81 -5.90 -14.72 11.10
CA LYS A 81 -6.44 -15.02 12.42
C LYS A 81 -5.83 -14.15 13.50
N THR A 82 -4.55 -13.83 13.35
CA THR A 82 -3.79 -12.99 14.28
C THR A 82 -3.03 -11.89 13.54
N GLU A 83 -2.46 -10.94 14.28
CA GLU A 83 -1.69 -9.82 13.71
C GLU A 83 -0.53 -10.30 12.82
N LYS A 84 0.15 -11.41 13.20
CA LYS A 84 1.26 -11.96 12.40
C LYS A 84 0.83 -12.50 11.04
N ASP A 85 -0.40 -13.02 10.92
CA ASP A 85 -0.96 -13.45 9.63
C ASP A 85 -1.22 -12.27 8.67
N ALA A 86 -1.27 -11.04 9.20
CA ALA A 86 -1.65 -9.84 8.47
C ALA A 86 -0.50 -8.82 8.29
N GLN A 87 0.74 -9.26 8.49
CA GLN A 87 1.95 -8.51 8.13
C GLN A 87 2.31 -8.79 6.67
N ILE A 88 1.99 -7.85 5.78
CA ILE A 88 2.11 -8.05 4.33
C ILE A 88 3.27 -7.23 3.75
N GLN A 89 4.20 -7.95 3.13
CA GLN A 89 5.16 -7.40 2.20
C GLN A 89 4.67 -7.62 0.77
N LEU A 90 4.50 -6.54 0.01
CA LEU A 90 4.02 -6.65 -1.37
C LEU A 90 5.09 -7.28 -2.27
N LYS A 91 4.68 -8.28 -3.07
CA LYS A 91 5.59 -9.04 -3.96
C LYS A 91 5.03 -9.06 -5.37
N LEU A 92 5.83 -8.61 -6.33
CA LEU A 92 5.44 -8.61 -7.75
C LEU A 92 5.16 -10.03 -8.28
N TYR A 93 5.95 -11.01 -7.85
CA TYR A 93 5.83 -12.41 -8.30
C TYR A 93 4.99 -13.30 -7.37
N ASP A 94 4.40 -12.75 -6.32
CA ASP A 94 3.41 -13.42 -5.45
C ASP A 94 2.23 -12.46 -5.18
N PRO A 95 1.45 -12.11 -6.23
CA PRO A 95 0.44 -11.06 -6.15
C PRO A 95 -0.77 -11.51 -5.34
N SER A 96 -1.37 -10.55 -4.61
CA SER A 96 -2.55 -10.79 -3.78
C SER A 96 -3.50 -9.58 -3.78
N GLU A 97 -4.78 -9.82 -3.50
CA GLU A 97 -5.71 -8.75 -3.11
C GLU A 97 -5.91 -8.74 -1.59
N PHE A 98 -6.15 -7.55 -1.02
CA PHE A 98 -6.24 -7.34 0.42
C PHE A 98 -7.64 -6.86 0.78
N HIS A 99 -8.48 -7.77 1.26
CA HIS A 99 -9.89 -7.49 1.54
C HIS A 99 -10.10 -7.31 3.04
N VAL A 100 -10.91 -6.33 3.43
CA VAL A 100 -11.57 -6.30 4.74
C VAL A 100 -13.04 -6.58 4.50
N ILE A 101 -13.54 -7.61 5.18
CA ILE A 101 -14.90 -8.10 4.98
C ILE A 101 -15.65 -8.16 6.30
N ASN A 102 -16.97 -8.06 6.20
CA ASN A 102 -17.85 -8.49 7.27
C ASN A 102 -18.33 -9.92 6.97
N PRO A 103 -17.90 -10.94 7.74
CA PRO A 103 -18.25 -12.33 7.44
C PRO A 103 -19.73 -12.66 7.72
N THR A 104 -20.40 -11.86 8.56
CA THR A 104 -21.80 -12.06 8.96
C THR A 104 -22.81 -11.42 7.99
N LYS A 105 -22.36 -10.45 7.19
CA LYS A 105 -23.19 -9.74 6.20
C LYS A 105 -22.86 -10.24 4.80
N LYS A 106 -23.87 -10.77 4.11
CA LYS A 106 -23.71 -11.36 2.78
C LYS A 106 -24.70 -10.76 1.80
N THR A 107 -24.24 -10.61 0.56
CA THR A 107 -25.11 -10.31 -0.58
C THR A 107 -26.07 -11.46 -0.85
N ARG A 108 -27.10 -11.22 -1.68
CA ARG A 108 -28.09 -12.25 -2.06
C ARG A 108 -27.47 -13.53 -2.63
N VAL A 109 -26.32 -13.43 -3.30
CA VAL A 109 -25.60 -14.59 -3.88
C VAL A 109 -24.64 -15.27 -2.91
N GLY A 110 -24.53 -14.75 -1.67
CA GLY A 110 -23.77 -15.39 -0.58
C GLY A 110 -22.34 -14.90 -0.40
N ASN A 111 -21.89 -13.90 -1.16
CA ASN A 111 -20.56 -13.30 -0.96
C ASN A 111 -20.58 -12.38 0.27
N PRO A 112 -19.58 -12.44 1.17
CA PRO A 112 -19.46 -11.47 2.26
C PRO A 112 -19.21 -10.07 1.70
N VAL A 113 -19.83 -9.07 2.31
CA VAL A 113 -19.62 -7.66 1.94
C VAL A 113 -18.23 -7.20 2.37
N GLY A 114 -17.60 -6.33 1.58
CA GLY A 114 -16.22 -5.95 1.81
C GLY A 114 -15.77 -4.72 1.06
N TYR A 115 -14.64 -4.17 1.51
CA TYR A 115 -13.79 -3.27 0.74
C TYR A 115 -12.41 -3.89 0.58
N LYS A 116 -11.68 -3.49 -0.45
CA LYS A 116 -10.28 -3.87 -0.63
C LYS A 116 -9.39 -2.66 -0.69
N VAL A 117 -8.22 -2.80 -0.06
CA VAL A 117 -7.09 -1.89 -0.27
C VAL A 117 -6.48 -2.26 -1.62
N VAL A 118 -6.42 -1.29 -2.53
CA VAL A 118 -5.74 -1.40 -3.83
C VAL A 118 -4.46 -0.57 -3.74
N PRO A 119 -3.30 -1.21 -3.46
CA PRO A 119 -2.05 -0.47 -3.35
C PRO A 119 -1.69 0.22 -4.66
N GLY A 120 -1.18 1.45 -4.56
CA GLY A 120 -0.49 2.10 -5.66
C GLY A 120 0.95 1.60 -5.83
N GLY A 121 1.70 2.23 -6.72
CA GLY A 121 3.16 2.09 -6.75
C GLY A 121 3.74 2.53 -5.42
N THR A 122 4.48 1.64 -4.75
CA THR A 122 5.04 1.86 -3.42
C THR A 122 6.44 1.26 -3.30
N ALA A 123 7.09 1.48 -2.16
CA ALA A 123 8.44 1.02 -1.84
C ALA A 123 8.49 0.28 -0.50
N ALA A 124 9.52 -0.55 -0.33
CA ALA A 124 9.92 -1.12 0.96
C ALA A 124 11.09 -0.31 1.52
N SER A 125 11.27 -0.29 2.85
CA SER A 125 12.51 0.25 3.42
C SER A 125 13.69 -0.63 3.01
N LEU A 126 14.82 0.02 2.72
CA LEU A 126 16.09 -0.64 2.39
C LEU A 126 17.11 -0.54 3.53
N LEU A 127 16.75 0.11 4.64
CA LEU A 127 17.62 0.21 5.81
C LEU A 127 17.72 -1.15 6.53
N ASP A 128 18.87 -1.36 7.17
CA ASP A 128 19.05 -2.52 8.05
C ASP A 128 18.08 -2.44 9.23
N HIS A 129 17.42 -3.55 9.58
CA HIS A 129 16.45 -3.59 10.68
C HIS A 129 17.07 -3.21 12.03
N GLU A 130 18.39 -3.36 12.19
CA GLU A 130 19.10 -2.99 13.40
C GLU A 130 19.52 -1.51 13.45
N ASP A 131 19.39 -0.77 12.34
CA ASP A 131 19.75 0.64 12.25
C ASP A 131 18.79 1.50 13.11
N PRO A 132 19.26 2.45 13.95
CA PRO A 132 18.40 3.28 14.78
C PRO A 132 17.22 3.97 14.06
N PRO A 133 17.37 4.58 12.86
CA PRO A 133 16.22 5.11 12.13
C PRO A 133 15.21 4.03 11.74
N GLN A 134 15.66 2.82 11.36
CA GLN A 134 14.75 1.73 10.98
C GLN A 134 14.01 1.18 12.20
N LYS A 135 14.66 1.04 13.37
CA LYS A 135 13.99 0.66 14.63
C LYS A 135 12.91 1.66 15.01
N ARG A 136 13.18 2.96 14.86
CA ARG A 136 12.21 4.03 15.15
C ARG A 136 11.08 4.09 14.12
N GLY A 137 11.37 3.73 12.88
CA GLY A 137 10.45 3.69 11.74
C GLY A 137 9.93 2.30 11.41
N ALA A 138 9.92 1.35 12.37
CA ALA A 138 9.67 -0.07 12.12
C ALA A 138 8.28 -0.37 11.54
N PHE A 139 7.33 0.56 11.64
CA PHE A 139 6.04 0.52 10.92
C PHE A 139 6.20 0.43 9.37
N THR A 140 7.39 0.71 8.84
CA THR A 140 7.73 0.55 7.41
C THR A 140 8.23 -0.85 7.03
N ASN A 141 8.42 -1.76 8.00
CA ASN A 141 8.88 -3.15 7.75
C ASN A 141 7.91 -3.96 6.88
N ASN A 142 6.62 -3.57 6.86
CA ASN A 142 5.58 -4.14 6.03
C ASN A 142 4.75 -3.03 5.37
N GLN A 143 4.17 -3.30 4.20
CA GLN A 143 3.26 -2.37 3.53
C GLN A 143 1.86 -2.42 4.13
N ILE A 144 1.42 -3.55 4.65
CA ILE A 144 0.13 -3.67 5.36
C ILE A 144 0.37 -4.34 6.71
N TRP A 145 -0.28 -3.80 7.73
CA TRP A 145 -0.47 -4.41 9.04
C TRP A 145 -1.95 -4.42 9.37
N VAL A 146 -2.39 -5.37 10.18
CA VAL A 146 -3.75 -5.36 10.75
C VAL A 146 -3.65 -5.67 12.22
N THR A 147 -4.22 -4.79 13.03
CA THR A 147 -4.25 -4.89 14.49
C THR A 147 -5.71 -4.89 14.96
N PRO A 148 -6.05 -5.51 16.10
CA PRO A 148 -7.34 -5.23 16.71
C PRO A 148 -7.41 -3.76 17.10
N TYR A 149 -8.61 -3.19 17.07
CA TYR A 149 -8.80 -1.81 17.51
C TYR A 149 -8.34 -1.63 18.96
N ASN A 150 -7.55 -0.58 19.18
CA ASN A 150 -7.20 -0.12 20.51
C ASN A 150 -7.13 1.40 20.51
N ARG A 151 -7.92 2.01 21.38
CA ARG A 151 -8.01 3.47 21.52
C ARG A 151 -6.66 4.17 21.77
N SER A 152 -5.68 3.50 22.40
CA SER A 152 -4.37 4.09 22.66
C SER A 152 -3.37 3.93 21.50
N GLU A 153 -3.64 3.04 20.53
CA GLU A 153 -2.72 2.70 19.44
C GLU A 153 -3.04 3.54 18.20
N GLN A 154 -2.60 4.80 18.21
CA GLN A 154 -2.93 5.80 17.18
C GLN A 154 -1.75 6.18 16.28
N TRP A 155 -0.53 6.15 16.82
CA TRP A 155 0.67 6.70 16.18
C TRP A 155 1.66 5.58 15.87
N ALA A 156 1.81 5.20 14.59
CA ALA A 156 2.61 4.02 14.22
C ALA A 156 4.09 4.07 14.65
N GLY A 157 4.66 5.27 14.84
CA GLY A 157 6.01 5.49 15.38
C GLY A 157 6.08 5.68 16.91
N GLY A 158 4.94 5.56 17.60
CA GLY A 158 4.78 5.80 19.03
C GLY A 158 4.32 7.21 19.38
N LEU A 159 3.84 7.38 20.62
CA LEU A 159 3.32 8.67 21.11
C LEU A 159 4.40 9.77 21.17
N PHE A 160 5.62 9.41 21.56
CA PHE A 160 6.75 10.34 21.70
C PHE A 160 7.89 9.93 20.75
N VAL A 161 7.91 10.53 19.56
CA VAL A 161 8.84 10.14 18.47
C VAL A 161 10.20 10.83 18.57
N TYR A 162 10.27 12.05 19.12
CA TYR A 162 11.54 12.79 19.23
C TYR A 162 12.52 12.02 20.13
N GLN A 163 13.68 11.65 19.58
CA GLN A 163 14.69 10.82 20.25
C GLN A 163 14.16 9.47 20.78
N SER A 164 13.08 8.93 20.18
CA SER A 164 12.57 7.60 20.53
C SER A 164 13.60 6.50 20.26
N HIS A 165 13.48 5.38 20.98
CA HIS A 165 14.31 4.19 20.77
C HIS A 165 13.58 3.07 19.99
N GLY A 166 12.36 3.33 19.51
CA GLY A 166 11.56 2.36 18.74
C GLY A 166 10.72 1.39 19.60
N GLU A 167 10.60 1.64 20.90
CA GLU A 167 9.99 0.71 21.88
C GLU A 167 8.44 0.78 21.93
N ASP A 168 7.82 1.75 21.25
CA ASP A 168 6.36 1.97 21.24
C ASP A 168 5.83 2.08 19.79
N THR A 169 6.35 1.27 18.88
CA THR A 169 5.94 1.31 17.46
C THR A 169 4.86 0.29 17.14
N LEU A 170 4.22 0.44 15.98
CA LEU A 170 3.27 -0.53 15.42
C LEU A 170 3.86 -1.95 15.35
N ASP A 171 5.15 -2.07 15.04
CA ASP A 171 5.90 -3.32 15.04
C ASP A 171 5.88 -3.96 16.43
N VAL A 172 6.23 -3.20 17.47
CA VAL A 172 6.19 -3.65 18.88
C VAL A 172 4.78 -4.03 19.34
N TRP A 173 3.76 -3.27 18.95
CA TRP A 173 2.38 -3.61 19.31
C TRP A 173 1.92 -4.92 18.66
N SER A 174 2.33 -5.15 17.42
CA SER A 174 1.97 -6.34 16.63
C SER A 174 2.66 -7.62 17.13
N GLU A 175 3.75 -7.52 17.90
CA GLU A 175 4.38 -8.68 18.54
C GLU A 175 3.51 -9.35 19.61
N ARG A 176 2.44 -8.68 20.05
CA ARG A 176 1.41 -9.28 20.94
C ARG A 176 0.59 -10.36 20.24
N ASP A 177 0.64 -10.41 18.91
CA ASP A 177 0.00 -11.42 18.05
C ASP A 177 -1.47 -11.68 18.41
N ARG A 178 -2.21 -10.59 18.62
CA ARG A 178 -3.59 -10.62 19.10
C ARG A 178 -4.51 -11.21 18.03
N PRO A 179 -5.61 -11.86 18.42
CA PRO A 179 -6.62 -12.35 17.47
C PRO A 179 -7.34 -11.18 16.79
N ILE A 180 -7.49 -11.27 15.46
CA ILE A 180 -8.11 -10.25 14.59
C ILE A 180 -9.27 -10.77 13.72
N GLU A 181 -9.52 -12.08 13.70
CA GLU A 181 -10.64 -12.64 12.92
C GLU A 181 -12.00 -12.33 13.57
N ASN A 182 -12.92 -11.74 12.80
CA ASN A 182 -14.27 -11.37 13.19
C ASN A 182 -14.28 -10.47 14.44
N LYS A 183 -13.53 -9.37 14.35
CA LYS A 183 -13.38 -8.35 15.41
C LYS A 183 -13.30 -6.96 14.81
N ASP A 184 -13.40 -5.98 15.69
CA ASP A 184 -13.01 -4.60 15.42
C ASP A 184 -11.50 -4.53 15.13
N ILE A 185 -11.14 -4.12 13.92
CA ILE A 185 -9.79 -4.17 13.38
C ILE A 185 -9.43 -2.88 12.65
N VAL A 186 -8.15 -2.51 12.75
CA VAL A 186 -7.56 -1.38 12.05
C VAL A 186 -6.57 -1.90 11.03
N VAL A 187 -6.68 -1.42 9.80
CA VAL A 187 -5.67 -1.63 8.76
C VAL A 187 -4.68 -0.47 8.77
N TRP A 188 -3.39 -0.79 8.79
CA TRP A 188 -2.33 0.19 8.62
C TRP A 188 -1.70 -0.02 7.25
N TYR A 189 -1.78 0.98 6.37
CA TYR A 189 -1.20 0.89 5.02
C TYR A 189 -0.05 1.88 4.86
N THR A 190 1.13 1.39 4.52
CA THR A 190 2.32 2.20 4.28
C THR A 190 2.55 2.40 2.77
N LEU A 191 2.43 3.66 2.35
CA LEU A 191 2.79 4.12 1.01
C LEU A 191 4.18 4.77 1.08
N GLY A 192 5.06 4.48 0.13
CA GLY A 192 6.34 5.15 0.06
C GLY A 192 7.02 5.12 -1.29
N PHE A 193 8.08 5.90 -1.43
CA PHE A 193 8.92 5.93 -2.63
C PHE A 193 10.37 6.31 -2.30
N HIS A 194 11.28 5.81 -3.13
CA HIS A 194 12.70 6.19 -3.10
C HIS A 194 12.91 7.40 -3.99
N HIS A 195 13.63 8.40 -3.49
CA HIS A 195 13.92 9.62 -4.23
C HIS A 195 15.42 9.77 -4.45
N ILE A 196 15.83 9.63 -5.71
CA ILE A 196 17.14 10.04 -6.21
C ILE A 196 16.93 11.40 -6.89
N PRO A 197 17.29 12.53 -6.25
CA PRO A 197 17.00 13.84 -6.81
C PRO A 197 17.64 14.05 -8.19
N CYS A 198 16.96 14.75 -9.09
CA CYS A 198 17.47 15.17 -10.39
C CYS A 198 17.43 16.69 -10.57
N GLN A 199 18.04 17.21 -11.64
CA GLN A 199 18.21 18.65 -11.84
C GLN A 199 16.87 19.40 -11.95
N GLU A 200 15.84 18.75 -12.50
CA GLU A 200 14.48 19.28 -12.60
C GLU A 200 13.83 19.51 -11.23
N ASP A 201 14.35 18.90 -10.16
CA ASP A 201 13.85 19.09 -8.80
C ASP A 201 14.35 20.40 -8.15
N PHE A 202 15.29 21.11 -8.79
CA PHE A 202 15.96 22.28 -8.26
C PHE A 202 15.71 23.54 -9.13
N PRO A 203 15.51 24.74 -8.55
CA PRO A 203 15.51 25.06 -7.10
C PRO A 203 14.19 24.72 -6.40
N ILE A 204 13.16 24.33 -7.16
CA ILE A 204 11.86 23.93 -6.65
C ILE A 204 11.38 22.70 -7.42
N MET A 205 10.99 21.67 -6.66
CA MET A 205 10.60 20.39 -7.22
C MET A 205 9.17 20.46 -7.77
N PRO A 206 8.93 20.03 -9.03
CA PRO A 206 7.59 19.76 -9.52
C PRO A 206 6.88 18.70 -8.67
N THR A 207 5.55 18.76 -8.62
CA THR A 207 4.76 17.83 -7.80
C THR A 207 4.91 16.38 -8.27
N VAL A 208 5.34 15.51 -7.35
CA VAL A 208 5.23 14.05 -7.47
C VAL A 208 3.95 13.61 -6.78
N SER A 209 3.18 12.71 -7.41
CA SER A 209 1.89 12.24 -6.88
C SER A 209 1.91 10.75 -6.65
N SER A 210 1.24 10.30 -5.59
CA SER A 210 1.00 8.89 -5.29
C SER A 210 -0.39 8.74 -4.68
N SER A 211 -1.02 7.60 -4.91
CA SER A 211 -2.39 7.32 -4.44
C SER A 211 -2.59 5.81 -4.28
N PHE A 212 -3.65 5.47 -3.56
CA PHE A 212 -4.18 4.12 -3.44
C PHE A 212 -5.70 4.23 -3.37
N ASP A 213 -6.41 3.13 -3.67
CA ASP A 213 -7.87 3.12 -3.62
C ASP A 213 -8.39 2.22 -2.51
N LEU A 214 -9.46 2.65 -1.86
CA LEU A 214 -10.36 1.77 -1.12
C LEU A 214 -11.55 1.46 -2.03
N LYS A 215 -11.62 0.21 -2.51
CA LYS A 215 -12.60 -0.19 -3.52
C LYS A 215 -13.63 -1.17 -2.93
N PRO A 216 -14.95 -0.94 -3.11
CA PRO A 216 -15.94 -1.92 -2.70
C PRO A 216 -15.72 -3.25 -3.42
N VAL A 217 -15.80 -4.36 -2.68
CA VAL A 217 -15.73 -5.73 -3.21
C VAL A 217 -16.88 -6.55 -2.64
N ASN A 218 -17.85 -6.87 -3.50
CA ASN A 218 -19.10 -7.53 -3.10
C ASN A 218 -19.89 -6.78 -2.01
N PHE A 219 -19.63 -5.48 -1.80
CA PHE A 219 -20.39 -4.68 -0.83
C PHE A 219 -21.83 -4.45 -1.28
N PHE A 220 -22.01 -4.17 -2.58
CA PHE A 220 -23.31 -3.95 -3.20
C PHE A 220 -23.80 -5.19 -3.95
N GLU A 221 -25.12 -5.31 -4.10
CA GLU A 221 -25.76 -6.38 -4.88
C GLU A 221 -25.42 -6.34 -6.37
N SER A 222 -25.13 -5.15 -6.90
CA SER A 222 -24.68 -4.93 -8.27
C SER A 222 -23.97 -3.58 -8.36
N ASN A 223 -23.63 -3.11 -9.56
CA ASN A 223 -22.95 -1.83 -9.77
C ASN A 223 -23.75 -0.67 -9.08
N PRO A 224 -23.17 0.01 -8.06
CA PRO A 224 -23.90 1.01 -7.27
C PRO A 224 -24.26 2.27 -8.06
N ILE A 225 -23.56 2.55 -9.17
CA ILE A 225 -23.80 3.73 -10.00
C ILE A 225 -24.61 3.40 -11.27
N LEU A 226 -25.19 2.20 -11.38
CA LEU A 226 -25.95 1.78 -12.57
C LEU A 226 -27.13 2.72 -12.90
N ARG A 227 -27.69 3.39 -11.89
CA ARG A 227 -28.82 4.33 -12.04
C ARG A 227 -28.41 5.79 -11.89
N ALA A 228 -27.10 6.08 -11.82
CA ALA A 228 -26.64 7.45 -11.75
C ALA A 228 -26.82 8.11 -13.13
N PRO A 229 -27.55 9.24 -13.24
CA PRO A 229 -27.60 9.99 -14.48
C PRO A 229 -26.23 10.61 -14.77
N PRO A 230 -25.86 10.82 -16.05
CA PRO A 230 -24.68 11.60 -16.40
C PRO A 230 -24.82 13.03 -15.88
N TYR A 231 -23.68 13.66 -15.58
CA TYR A 231 -23.66 15.03 -15.05
C TYR A 231 -23.89 16.08 -16.14
N PHE A 232 -23.49 15.79 -17.39
CA PHE A 232 -23.70 16.66 -18.54
C PHE A 232 -24.49 15.94 -19.65
N GLU A 233 -25.35 16.68 -20.37
CA GLU A 233 -26.12 16.15 -21.50
C GLU A 233 -25.25 15.52 -22.61
N LYS A 234 -24.00 15.98 -22.75
CA LYS A 234 -23.06 15.52 -23.77
C LYS A 234 -22.31 14.22 -23.42
N ASP A 235 -22.45 13.73 -22.19
CA ASP A 235 -21.83 12.47 -21.76
C ASP A 235 -22.65 11.25 -22.20
N LEU A 236 -23.87 11.47 -22.69
CA LEU A 236 -24.67 10.41 -23.29
C LEU A 236 -24.10 10.05 -24.67
N PRO A 237 -23.83 8.77 -24.96
CA PRO A 237 -23.57 8.35 -26.32
C PRO A 237 -24.82 8.62 -27.15
N VAL A 238 -24.75 9.65 -27.99
CA VAL A 238 -25.79 9.91 -28.99
C VAL A 238 -25.65 8.81 -30.02
N CYS A 239 -26.47 7.77 -29.91
CA CYS A 239 -26.65 6.79 -30.98
C CYS A 239 -27.22 7.53 -32.20
N ARG A 240 -26.34 8.08 -33.05
CA ARG A 240 -26.74 8.56 -34.37
C ARG A 240 -26.99 7.32 -35.21
N PRO A 241 -28.21 7.09 -35.73
CA PRO A 241 -28.42 6.04 -36.71
C PRO A 241 -27.44 6.28 -37.85
N ALA A 242 -26.67 5.25 -38.23
CA ALA A 242 -25.88 5.30 -39.44
C ALA A 242 -26.87 5.55 -40.59
N TYR A 243 -26.80 6.72 -41.20
CA TYR A 243 -27.50 6.95 -42.45
C TYR A 243 -26.97 5.92 -43.44
N SER A 244 -27.85 5.01 -43.86
CA SER A 244 -27.60 4.10 -44.98
C SER A 244 -27.18 4.94 -46.19
N ALA A 245 -25.96 4.71 -46.68
CA ALA A 245 -25.47 5.28 -47.94
C ALA A 245 -26.15 4.60 -49.13
#